data_AF-A0A6I9N2L4-F1
#
_entry.id   AF-A0A6I9N2L4-F1
#
_cell.length_a   1.000
_cell.length_b   1.000
_cell.length_c   1.000
_cell.angle_alpha   90.00
_cell.angle_beta   90.00
_cell.angle_gamma   90.00
#
_symmetry.space_group_name_H-M   'P 1'
#
loop_
_entity.id
_entity.type
_entity.pdbx_description
1 polymer ?
#
loop_
_entity_poly.entity_id
_entity_poly.type
_entity_poly.pdbx_seq_one_letter_code
_entity_poly.pdbx_strand_id
1 'polypeptide(L)'
;MCRGGPGYEVVELGLVAFLTPRGFPKSFLCAFPLYSVSGQCEPVCAQGCLNGTCISPGICQCHFGFVGDNCSSQCSCNKHSNCAGVSKPDVCLQCHNNTIGKHCEKCKPLFVGSAKGGGTCRPCREFCRGNSDVCLTGDEHKKALENPRLFPLDTSSVQNEVSEGPTEENAVCVNCQNNSVGDKCESCLSGFFLLQGKCEKCQCNGHADTCNEHDGTGCPCQNNTETPSCLNNAQSDRKDCYKQQASSYDSLSLAV
;
A
#
# COMPACT_ATOMS: atom_id res chain seq x y z
N MET A 1 -34.48 27.40 11.86
CA MET A 1 -34.90 28.52 10.98
C MET A 1 -33.68 29.36 10.69
N CYS A 2 -33.15 29.34 9.46
CA CYS A 2 -32.19 30.35 9.05
C CYS A 2 -32.93 31.67 8.93
N ARG A 3 -32.70 32.58 9.89
CA ARG A 3 -33.30 33.91 9.86
C ARG A 3 -32.52 34.74 8.85
N GLY A 4 -33.17 35.17 7.77
CA GLY A 4 -32.60 36.14 6.85
C GLY A 4 -32.18 37.39 7.62
N GLY A 5 -30.88 37.67 7.64
CA GLY A 5 -30.36 38.94 8.14
C GLY A 5 -30.79 40.09 7.22
N PRO A 6 -30.55 41.36 7.61
CA PRO A 6 -30.76 42.49 6.72
C PRO A 6 -29.93 42.31 5.43
N GLY A 7 -30.61 42.17 4.28
CA GLY A 7 -29.98 42.01 2.96
C GLY A 7 -30.37 40.74 2.19
N TYR A 8 -31.08 39.79 2.81
CA TYR A 8 -31.46 38.51 2.20
C TYR A 8 -32.99 38.36 2.10
N GLU A 9 -33.48 37.80 0.99
CA GLU A 9 -34.86 37.36 0.77
C GLU A 9 -34.94 35.83 0.87
N VAL A 10 -36.07 35.35 1.40
CA VAL A 10 -36.39 33.91 1.45
C VAL A 10 -37.36 33.62 0.29
N VAL A 11 -36.99 32.74 -0.63
CA VAL A 11 -37.88 32.27 -1.72
C VAL A 11 -38.30 30.84 -1.42
N GLU A 12 -39.58 30.62 -1.15
CA GLU A 12 -40.14 29.28 -0.90
C GLU A 12 -40.66 28.65 -2.18
N LEU A 13 -40.25 27.40 -2.45
CA LEU A 13 -40.75 26.56 -3.53
C LEU A 13 -41.13 25.19 -2.94
N GLY A 14 -42.38 25.07 -2.52
CA GLY A 14 -42.85 23.86 -1.82
C GLY A 14 -42.15 23.71 -0.46
N LEU A 15 -41.46 22.58 -0.27
CA LEU A 15 -40.70 22.23 0.95
C LEU A 15 -39.25 22.76 0.96
N VAL A 16 -38.87 23.55 -0.05
CA VAL A 16 -37.50 24.07 -0.21
C VAL A 16 -37.52 25.58 -0.09
N ALA A 17 -36.70 26.11 0.82
CA ALA A 17 -36.48 27.56 0.97
C ALA A 17 -35.09 27.93 0.44
N PHE A 18 -35.02 28.99 -0.36
CA PHE A 18 -33.74 29.55 -0.83
C PHE A 18 -33.47 30.87 -0.11
N LEU A 19 -32.23 31.10 0.31
CA LEU A 19 -31.79 32.43 0.74
C LEU A 19 -31.07 33.10 -0.43
N THR A 20 -31.58 34.26 -0.84
CA THR A 20 -31.03 35.09 -1.92
C THR A 20 -30.65 36.46 -1.39
N PRO A 21 -29.43 36.97 -1.62
CA PRO A 21 -29.18 38.42 -1.53
C PRO A 21 -30.16 39.15 -2.45
N ARG A 22 -30.75 40.26 -2.00
CA ARG A 22 -31.73 41.03 -2.80
C ARG A 22 -31.16 41.33 -4.19
N GLY A 23 -31.79 40.78 -5.23
CA GLY A 23 -31.40 40.98 -6.65
C GLY A 23 -30.42 39.97 -7.26
N PHE A 24 -30.06 38.86 -6.58
CA PHE A 24 -29.14 37.83 -7.10
C PHE A 24 -29.81 36.43 -7.20
N PRO A 25 -29.34 35.53 -8.10
CA PRO A 25 -29.85 34.17 -8.22
C PRO A 25 -29.61 33.34 -6.94
N LYS A 26 -30.46 32.32 -6.74
CA LYS A 26 -30.49 31.37 -5.60
C LYS A 26 -29.09 30.98 -5.12
N SER A 27 -28.66 31.54 -3.99
CA SER A 27 -27.29 31.45 -3.51
C SER A 27 -27.10 30.37 -2.45
N PHE A 28 -28.14 30.10 -1.65
CA PHE A 28 -28.15 29.03 -0.65
C PHE A 28 -29.47 28.26 -0.67
N LEU A 29 -29.41 26.96 -0.39
CA LEU A 29 -30.56 26.04 -0.32
C LEU A 29 -30.75 25.57 1.13
N CYS A 30 -31.98 25.65 1.63
CA CYS A 30 -32.36 25.23 2.97
C CYS A 30 -33.58 24.30 2.86
N ALA A 31 -33.50 23.08 3.41
CA ALA A 31 -34.59 22.10 3.34
C ALA A 31 -35.43 22.08 4.63
N PHE A 32 -36.77 22.10 4.52
CA PHE A 32 -37.72 21.86 5.61
C PHE A 32 -38.92 21.00 5.15
N PRO A 33 -39.37 20.00 5.92
CA PRO A 33 -38.68 19.08 6.80
C PRO A 33 -38.64 17.67 6.18
N LEU A 34 -37.50 17.01 6.28
CA LEU A 34 -37.20 15.56 6.24
C LEU A 34 -35.79 15.46 5.64
N TYR A 35 -34.80 15.21 6.49
CA TYR A 35 -33.42 14.84 6.13
C TYR A 35 -32.32 15.93 6.06
N SER A 36 -32.35 16.98 6.89
CA SER A 36 -31.09 17.52 7.43
C SER A 36 -31.23 17.86 8.91
N VAL A 37 -30.37 17.27 9.74
CA VAL A 37 -30.49 17.26 11.20
C VAL A 37 -30.04 18.59 11.84
N SER A 38 -29.46 19.51 11.07
CA SER A 38 -28.81 20.73 11.60
C SER A 38 -29.53 22.05 11.30
N GLY A 39 -30.51 22.09 10.40
CA GLY A 39 -31.18 23.34 10.00
C GLY A 39 -30.22 24.36 9.34
N GLN A 40 -29.13 23.87 8.74
CA GLN A 40 -28.07 24.66 8.12
C GLN A 40 -28.34 24.82 6.62
N CYS A 41 -28.16 26.03 6.08
CA CYS A 41 -28.28 26.26 4.63
C CYS A 41 -26.97 25.90 3.93
N GLU A 42 -27.06 25.23 2.78
CA GLU A 42 -25.92 24.86 1.96
C GLU A 42 -25.75 25.81 0.78
N PRO A 43 -24.50 26.14 0.39
CA PRO A 43 -24.22 27.00 -0.76
C PRO A 43 -24.62 26.34 -2.09
N VAL A 44 -25.04 27.16 -3.05
CA VAL A 44 -25.44 26.72 -4.39
C VAL A 44 -24.46 27.22 -5.45
N CYS A 45 -23.98 26.30 -6.28
CA CYS A 45 -23.14 26.59 -7.44
C CYS A 45 -23.96 26.34 -8.70
N ALA A 46 -24.35 27.40 -9.43
CA ALA A 46 -25.29 27.32 -10.55
C ALA A 46 -24.79 26.40 -11.69
N GLN A 47 -23.49 26.42 -11.94
CA GLN A 47 -22.79 25.56 -12.89
C GLN A 47 -22.45 24.17 -12.34
N GLY A 48 -22.73 23.93 -11.04
CA GLY A 48 -22.31 22.74 -10.31
C GLY A 48 -20.80 22.67 -10.05
N CYS A 49 -20.39 21.76 -9.17
CA CYS A 49 -18.99 21.39 -8.96
C CYS A 49 -18.86 19.91 -9.33
N LEU A 50 -18.36 19.59 -10.53
CA LEU A 50 -18.37 18.23 -11.07
C LEU A 50 -17.52 17.27 -10.23
N ASN A 51 -16.28 17.67 -9.94
CA ASN A 51 -15.35 16.96 -9.04
C ASN A 51 -14.96 17.90 -7.90
N GLY A 52 -15.94 18.40 -7.18
CA GLY A 52 -15.71 19.36 -6.11
C GLY A 52 -16.91 19.51 -5.20
N THR A 53 -16.70 20.25 -4.13
CA THR A 53 -17.75 20.62 -3.17
C THR A 53 -18.02 22.10 -3.31
N CYS A 54 -19.30 22.50 -3.39
CA CYS A 54 -19.66 23.91 -3.36
C CYS A 54 -19.44 24.41 -1.92
N ILE A 55 -18.54 25.38 -1.73
CA ILE A 55 -18.19 25.90 -0.39
C ILE A 55 -18.75 27.30 -0.15
N SER A 56 -19.16 27.98 -1.22
CA SER A 56 -19.77 29.29 -1.22
C SER A 56 -20.56 29.46 -2.52
N PRO A 57 -21.56 30.35 -2.60
CA PRO A 57 -22.33 30.54 -3.82
C PRO A 57 -21.42 30.78 -5.03
N GLY A 58 -21.51 29.92 -6.04
CA GLY A 58 -20.69 29.97 -7.25
C GLY A 58 -19.21 29.60 -7.10
N ILE A 59 -18.74 29.23 -5.89
CA ILE A 59 -17.33 28.91 -5.61
C ILE A 59 -17.20 27.42 -5.26
N CYS A 60 -16.45 26.70 -6.10
CA CYS A 60 -16.15 25.30 -5.91
C CYS A 60 -14.79 25.09 -5.21
N GLN A 61 -14.75 24.22 -4.21
CA GLN A 61 -13.53 23.59 -3.74
C GLN A 61 -13.33 22.29 -4.51
N CYS A 62 -12.38 22.27 -5.43
CA CYS A 62 -12.11 21.08 -6.23
C CYS A 62 -11.48 19.97 -5.39
N HIS A 63 -11.89 18.74 -5.68
CA HIS A 63 -11.29 17.54 -5.13
C HIS A 63 -9.89 17.35 -5.71
N PHE A 64 -9.11 16.49 -5.06
CA PHE A 64 -7.72 16.23 -5.43
C PHE A 64 -7.57 15.83 -6.90
N GLY A 65 -6.66 16.50 -7.61
CA GLY A 65 -6.37 16.27 -9.02
C GLY A 65 -7.33 16.96 -10.00
N PHE A 66 -8.19 17.88 -9.53
CA PHE A 66 -9.11 18.65 -10.38
C PHE A 66 -8.97 20.16 -10.18
N VAL A 67 -9.19 20.91 -11.25
CA VAL A 67 -9.06 22.38 -11.30
C VAL A 67 -10.15 23.01 -12.19
N GLY A 68 -10.32 24.33 -12.05
CA GLY A 68 -11.27 25.14 -12.82
C GLY A 68 -12.54 25.48 -12.05
N ASP A 69 -13.32 26.42 -12.57
CA ASP A 69 -14.45 27.05 -11.85
C ASP A 69 -15.56 26.08 -11.44
N ASN A 70 -15.71 24.97 -12.18
CA ASN A 70 -16.64 23.88 -11.87
C ASN A 70 -15.92 22.53 -11.63
N CYS A 71 -14.60 22.52 -11.47
CA CYS A 71 -13.78 21.34 -11.24
C CYS A 71 -13.90 20.24 -12.32
N SER A 72 -14.12 20.63 -13.58
CA SER A 72 -14.23 19.70 -14.71
C SER A 72 -12.87 19.29 -15.30
N SER A 73 -11.81 20.07 -15.09
CA SER A 73 -10.51 19.83 -15.70
C SER A 73 -9.63 18.99 -14.79
N GLN A 74 -9.16 17.85 -15.28
CA GLN A 74 -8.28 16.95 -14.54
C GLN A 74 -6.81 17.33 -14.74
N CYS A 75 -6.02 17.30 -13.67
CA CYS A 75 -4.58 17.49 -13.71
C CYS A 75 -3.87 16.29 -14.36
N SER A 76 -2.82 16.55 -15.13
CA SER A 76 -1.96 15.56 -15.78
C SER A 76 -0.80 15.12 -14.87
N CYS A 77 -1.12 14.77 -13.63
CA CYS A 77 -0.16 14.42 -12.56
C CYS A 77 -0.31 12.97 -12.09
N ASN A 78 -0.72 12.07 -12.99
CA ASN A 78 -0.98 10.66 -12.72
C ASN A 78 -1.87 10.39 -11.49
N LYS A 79 -2.77 11.33 -11.17
CA LYS A 79 -3.64 11.28 -9.98
C LYS A 79 -2.88 11.27 -8.64
N HIS A 80 -1.67 11.82 -8.61
CA HIS A 80 -0.83 11.92 -7.41
C HIS A 80 -0.45 13.35 -7.02
N SER A 81 -1.01 14.38 -7.67
CA SER A 81 -0.84 15.78 -7.28
C SER A 81 -1.99 16.65 -7.77
N ASN A 82 -2.21 17.77 -7.08
CA ASN A 82 -2.89 18.93 -7.66
C ASN A 82 -1.96 19.65 -8.65
N CYS A 83 -2.52 20.46 -9.55
CA CYS A 83 -1.76 21.21 -10.56
C CYS A 83 -1.96 22.72 -10.41
N ALA A 84 -1.10 23.50 -11.05
CA ALA A 84 -1.08 24.96 -10.93
C ALA A 84 -2.36 25.66 -11.43
N GLY A 85 -3.17 24.99 -12.27
CA GLY A 85 -4.46 25.49 -12.73
C GLY A 85 -4.84 24.95 -14.11
N VAL A 86 -5.98 25.42 -14.64
CA VAL A 86 -6.54 24.93 -15.92
C VAL A 86 -5.59 25.16 -17.11
N SER A 87 -4.85 26.27 -17.13
CA SER A 87 -3.90 26.58 -18.21
C SER A 87 -2.57 25.82 -18.09
N LYS A 88 -2.30 25.16 -16.95
CA LYS A 88 -1.06 24.42 -16.67
C LYS A 88 -1.38 23.09 -15.97
N PRO A 89 -2.15 22.19 -16.61
CA PRO A 89 -2.60 20.95 -15.98
C PRO A 89 -1.45 19.96 -15.73
N ASP A 90 -0.32 20.13 -16.40
CA ASP A 90 0.87 19.27 -16.33
C ASP A 90 1.91 19.77 -15.30
N VAL A 91 1.72 20.96 -14.73
CA VAL A 91 2.58 21.51 -13.68
C VAL A 91 2.06 21.06 -12.31
N CYS A 92 2.62 19.95 -11.84
CA CYS A 92 2.27 19.34 -10.57
C CYS A 92 2.89 20.12 -9.40
N LEU A 93 2.06 20.42 -8.38
CA LEU A 93 2.49 21.20 -7.22
C LEU A 93 3.32 20.36 -6.24
N GLN A 94 2.86 19.16 -5.91
CA GLN A 94 3.52 18.27 -4.98
C GLN A 94 3.08 16.82 -5.21
N CYS A 95 4.03 15.95 -5.50
CA CYS A 95 3.75 14.51 -5.64
C CYS A 95 3.48 13.86 -4.28
N HIS A 96 2.35 13.15 -4.19
CA HIS A 96 1.89 12.38 -3.03
C HIS A 96 2.03 10.87 -3.29
N ASN A 97 1.62 10.03 -2.32
CA ASN A 97 1.62 8.56 -2.45
C ASN A 97 2.97 7.95 -2.82
N ASN A 98 4.06 8.48 -2.27
CA ASN A 98 5.43 8.02 -2.52
C ASN A 98 5.85 8.09 -4.00
N THR A 99 5.31 9.05 -4.73
CA THR A 99 5.64 9.28 -6.14
C THR A 99 6.61 10.44 -6.33
N ILE A 100 7.29 10.44 -7.46
CA ILE A 100 8.25 11.46 -7.90
C ILE A 100 8.17 11.59 -9.43
N GLY A 101 8.92 12.53 -9.99
CA GLY A 101 8.89 12.86 -11.41
C GLY A 101 8.07 14.11 -11.68
N LYS A 102 8.14 14.59 -12.92
CA LYS A 102 7.50 15.85 -13.31
C LYS A 102 5.97 15.76 -13.25
N HIS A 103 5.44 14.57 -13.53
CA HIS A 103 4.02 14.24 -13.57
C HIS A 103 3.64 13.20 -12.52
N CYS A 104 4.48 13.04 -11.48
CA CYS A 104 4.30 12.03 -10.42
C CYS A 104 4.16 10.60 -10.98
N GLU A 105 4.90 10.30 -12.04
CA GLU A 105 4.80 9.08 -12.84
C GLU A 105 5.74 7.95 -12.39
N LYS A 106 6.60 8.23 -11.41
CA LYS A 106 7.64 7.33 -10.90
C LYS A 106 7.43 7.07 -9.42
N CYS A 107 7.86 5.92 -8.93
CA CYS A 107 7.96 5.69 -7.49
C CYS A 107 9.23 6.33 -6.94
N LYS A 108 9.19 6.85 -5.72
CA LYS A 108 10.39 7.28 -4.99
C LYS A 108 11.33 6.09 -4.75
N PRO A 109 12.64 6.33 -4.53
CA PRO A 109 13.55 5.30 -4.04
C PRO A 109 12.99 4.62 -2.78
N LEU A 110 13.29 3.33 -2.61
CA LEU A 110 12.77 2.47 -1.55
C LEU A 110 11.26 2.12 -1.67
N PHE A 111 10.64 2.38 -2.83
CA PHE A 111 9.28 1.95 -3.14
C PHE A 111 9.23 1.18 -4.46
N VAL A 112 8.38 0.15 -4.53
CA VAL A 112 8.18 -0.69 -5.71
C VAL A 112 6.81 -0.42 -6.31
N GLY A 113 6.73 -0.37 -7.64
CA GLY A 113 5.46 -0.41 -8.33
C GLY A 113 5.41 0.48 -9.57
N SER A 114 4.21 0.98 -9.87
CA SER A 114 3.97 1.90 -10.99
C SER A 114 3.03 2.99 -10.53
N ALA A 115 3.44 4.25 -10.67
CA ALA A 115 2.62 5.41 -10.34
C ALA A 115 1.71 5.86 -11.49
N LYS A 116 1.84 5.27 -12.68
CA LYS A 116 1.08 5.72 -13.85
C LYS A 116 -0.42 5.48 -13.66
N GLY A 117 -1.23 6.47 -14.04
CA GLY A 117 -2.70 6.34 -14.03
C GLY A 117 -3.36 6.26 -12.64
N GLY A 118 -2.65 6.62 -11.57
CA GLY A 118 -3.08 6.45 -10.19
C GLY A 118 -2.75 5.08 -9.63
N GLY A 119 -1.63 4.50 -10.08
CA GLY A 119 -1.13 3.24 -9.55
C GLY A 119 -0.57 3.40 -8.14
N THR A 120 0.23 2.42 -7.70
CA THR A 120 0.69 2.34 -6.30
C THR A 120 2.19 2.15 -6.22
N CYS A 121 2.78 2.74 -5.17
CA CYS A 121 4.18 2.61 -4.80
C CYS A 121 4.25 2.05 -3.38
N ARG A 122 4.49 0.75 -3.26
CA ARG A 122 4.56 0.04 -1.97
C ARG A 122 5.98 0.09 -1.39
N PRO A 123 6.17 0.24 -0.07
CA PRO A 123 7.52 0.22 0.52
C PRO A 123 8.27 -1.08 0.22
N CYS A 124 9.59 -1.03 0.02
CA CYS A 124 10.42 -2.24 -0.16
C CYS A 124 10.19 -3.24 0.97
N ARG A 125 10.11 -2.77 2.23
CA ARG A 125 9.85 -3.63 3.39
C ARG A 125 8.60 -4.48 3.24
N GLU A 126 7.53 -3.92 2.72
CA GLU A 126 6.29 -4.65 2.47
C GLU A 126 6.45 -5.62 1.30
N PHE A 127 7.05 -5.16 0.20
CA PHE A 127 7.31 -5.98 -1.00
C PHE A 127 8.19 -7.20 -0.69
N CYS A 128 9.22 -7.01 0.11
CA CYS A 128 10.20 -8.00 0.54
C CYS A 128 9.74 -8.80 1.77
N ARG A 129 8.42 -8.82 2.08
CA ARG A 129 7.80 -9.58 3.19
C ARG A 129 8.42 -9.31 4.58
N GLY A 130 8.90 -8.10 4.79
CA GLY A 130 9.57 -7.68 6.03
C GLY A 130 11.02 -8.14 6.16
N ASN A 131 11.59 -8.77 5.13
CA ASN A 131 12.94 -9.33 5.14
C ASN A 131 13.99 -8.42 4.47
N SER A 132 13.60 -7.30 3.88
CA SER A 132 14.56 -6.29 3.41
C SER A 132 13.90 -4.92 3.34
N ASP A 133 14.61 -3.88 3.77
CA ASP A 133 14.18 -2.48 3.63
C ASP A 133 14.64 -1.83 2.32
N VAL A 134 15.46 -2.53 1.52
CA VAL A 134 16.09 -1.98 0.32
C VAL A 134 15.77 -2.88 -0.87
N CYS A 135 15.31 -2.25 -1.95
CA CYS A 135 15.01 -2.91 -3.21
C CYS A 135 15.46 -2.02 -4.37
N LEU A 136 16.05 -2.65 -5.37
CA LEU A 136 16.67 -2.03 -6.53
C LEU A 136 16.24 -2.75 -7.80
N THR A 137 16.52 -2.17 -8.96
CA THR A 137 16.45 -2.95 -10.20
C THR A 137 17.55 -4.02 -10.22
N GLY A 138 17.32 -5.12 -10.94
CA GLY A 138 18.35 -6.16 -11.13
C GLY A 138 19.70 -5.62 -11.64
N ASP A 139 19.65 -4.62 -12.54
CA ASP A 139 20.85 -3.97 -13.08
C ASP A 139 21.60 -3.12 -12.04
N GLU A 140 20.89 -2.36 -11.20
CA GLU A 140 21.50 -1.59 -10.11
C GLU A 140 22.11 -2.51 -9.05
N HIS A 141 21.42 -3.60 -8.70
CA HIS A 141 21.96 -4.59 -7.77
C HIS A 141 23.23 -5.23 -8.33
N LYS A 142 23.25 -5.59 -9.63
CA LYS A 142 24.45 -6.12 -10.28
C LYS A 142 25.62 -5.14 -10.21
N LYS A 143 25.40 -3.85 -10.49
CA LYS A 143 26.43 -2.81 -10.36
C LYS A 143 26.96 -2.69 -8.94
N ALA A 144 26.08 -2.83 -7.94
CA ALA A 144 26.47 -2.80 -6.54
C ALA A 144 27.31 -4.01 -6.12
N LEU A 145 27.02 -5.20 -6.66
CA LEU A 145 27.85 -6.39 -6.45
C LEU A 145 29.23 -6.25 -7.09
N GLU A 146 29.32 -5.65 -8.27
CA GLU A 146 30.59 -5.40 -8.96
C GLU A 146 31.44 -4.34 -8.26
N ASN A 147 30.82 -3.29 -7.71
CA ASN A 147 31.52 -2.17 -7.08
C ASN A 147 30.88 -1.71 -5.75
N PRO A 148 31.00 -2.49 -4.65
CA PRO A 148 30.28 -2.23 -3.40
C PRO A 148 30.65 -0.90 -2.71
N ARG A 149 31.85 -0.38 -2.95
CA ARG A 149 32.30 0.91 -2.37
C ARG A 149 31.68 2.12 -3.07
N LEU A 150 31.32 1.98 -4.35
CA LEU A 150 30.73 3.06 -5.14
C LEU A 150 29.21 3.07 -5.04
N PHE A 151 28.61 1.91 -4.84
CA PHE A 151 27.16 1.75 -4.73
C PHE A 151 26.79 1.06 -3.41
N PRO A 152 26.98 1.75 -2.27
CA PRO A 152 26.58 1.22 -0.97
C PRO A 152 25.05 0.97 -0.93
N LEU A 153 24.68 -0.18 -0.37
CA LEU A 153 23.29 -0.70 -0.33
C LEU A 153 22.55 -0.37 0.96
N ASP A 154 23.01 0.62 1.74
CA ASP A 154 22.24 1.10 2.88
C ASP A 154 21.09 2.02 2.43
N THR A 155 20.08 2.15 3.30
CA THR A 155 18.88 2.94 3.01
C THR A 155 19.17 4.40 2.69
N SER A 156 20.15 5.01 3.35
CA SER A 156 20.44 6.44 3.17
C SER A 156 21.13 6.70 1.84
N SER A 157 22.10 5.87 1.48
CA SER A 157 22.76 5.95 0.17
C SER A 157 21.78 5.68 -0.97
N VAL A 158 20.95 4.64 -0.87
CA VAL A 158 19.95 4.34 -1.91
C VAL A 158 18.94 5.48 -2.06
N GLN A 159 18.50 6.09 -0.96
CA GLN A 159 17.55 7.19 -1.02
C GLN A 159 18.10 8.44 -1.73
N ASN A 160 19.42 8.65 -1.71
CA ASN A 160 20.07 9.83 -2.30
C ASN A 160 20.60 9.59 -3.72
N GLU A 161 21.14 8.40 -3.99
CA GLU A 161 21.82 8.08 -5.25
C GLU A 161 20.89 7.47 -6.31
N VAL A 162 19.81 6.81 -5.87
CA VAL A 162 18.84 6.19 -6.80
C VAL A 162 17.79 7.22 -7.18
N SER A 163 17.50 7.30 -8.48
CA SER A 163 16.59 8.31 -9.02
C SER A 163 15.11 7.94 -8.89
N GLU A 164 14.77 6.66 -8.93
CA GLU A 164 13.40 6.14 -8.86
C GLU A 164 13.39 4.72 -8.29
N GLY A 165 12.28 4.35 -7.69
CA GLY A 165 12.06 2.97 -7.25
C GLY A 165 11.74 2.02 -8.42
N PRO A 166 12.05 0.73 -8.29
CA PRO A 166 11.85 -0.26 -9.35
C PRO A 166 10.38 -0.62 -9.59
N THR A 167 10.08 -1.28 -10.71
CA THR A 167 8.75 -1.86 -10.96
C THR A 167 8.65 -3.23 -10.30
N GLU A 168 7.44 -3.77 -10.14
CA GLU A 168 7.26 -5.10 -9.54
C GLU A 168 7.93 -6.23 -10.32
N GLU A 169 8.15 -6.02 -11.62
CA GLU A 169 8.69 -6.99 -12.56
C GLU A 169 10.22 -7.10 -12.49
N ASN A 170 10.90 -6.00 -12.16
CA ASN A 170 12.37 -5.93 -12.14
C ASN A 170 12.98 -5.62 -10.76
N ALA A 171 12.13 -5.49 -9.73
CA ALA A 171 12.56 -5.25 -8.36
C ALA A 171 13.23 -6.48 -7.75
N VAL A 172 14.41 -6.26 -7.19
CA VAL A 172 15.19 -7.22 -6.41
C VAL A 172 15.41 -6.65 -5.02
N CYS A 173 15.01 -7.41 -4.01
CA CYS A 173 15.29 -7.14 -2.60
C CYS A 173 16.75 -7.50 -2.30
N VAL A 174 17.47 -6.58 -1.67
CA VAL A 174 18.90 -6.76 -1.37
C VAL A 174 19.13 -6.92 0.13
N ASN A 175 20.24 -7.54 0.54
CA ASN A 175 20.55 -7.78 1.95
C ASN A 175 19.41 -8.48 2.71
N CYS A 176 18.86 -9.57 2.15
CA CYS A 176 17.80 -10.35 2.78
C CYS A 176 18.16 -10.75 4.22
N GLN A 177 17.23 -10.47 5.13
CA GLN A 177 17.32 -10.71 6.57
C GLN A 177 16.51 -11.95 6.96
N ASN A 178 16.50 -12.31 8.25
CA ASN A 178 15.68 -13.41 8.79
C ASN A 178 15.89 -14.76 8.08
N ASN A 179 17.13 -15.06 7.66
CA ASN A 179 17.47 -16.30 6.94
C ASN A 179 16.66 -16.52 5.65
N SER A 180 16.22 -15.45 5.01
CA SER A 180 15.48 -15.50 3.76
C SER A 180 16.41 -15.31 2.55
N VAL A 181 15.94 -15.78 1.39
CA VAL A 181 16.62 -15.71 0.10
C VAL A 181 15.61 -15.59 -1.05
N GLY A 182 16.14 -15.37 -2.25
CA GLY A 182 15.37 -15.13 -3.46
C GLY A 182 15.30 -13.64 -3.77
N ASP A 183 14.87 -13.31 -4.99
CA ASP A 183 14.81 -11.92 -5.46
C ASP A 183 13.80 -11.08 -4.66
N LYS A 184 12.85 -11.70 -3.94
CA LYS A 184 11.87 -11.03 -3.09
C LYS A 184 12.05 -11.39 -1.61
N CYS A 185 13.17 -12.01 -1.24
CA CYS A 185 13.41 -12.56 0.09
C CYS A 185 12.23 -13.44 0.57
N GLU A 186 11.67 -14.24 -0.34
CA GLU A 186 10.42 -14.98 -0.16
C GLU A 186 10.60 -16.42 0.28
N SER A 187 11.79 -16.98 0.05
CA SER A 187 12.18 -18.35 0.38
C SER A 187 13.14 -18.36 1.56
N CYS A 188 13.38 -19.54 2.11
CA CYS A 188 14.26 -19.71 3.27
C CYS A 188 15.60 -20.33 2.87
N LEU A 189 16.66 -19.95 3.59
CA LEU A 189 17.96 -20.62 3.46
C LEU A 189 17.82 -22.11 3.77
N SER A 190 18.71 -22.91 3.18
CA SER A 190 18.80 -24.34 3.51
C SER A 190 18.98 -24.53 5.03
N GLY A 191 18.18 -25.42 5.60
CA GLY A 191 18.08 -25.63 7.04
C GLY A 191 17.07 -24.74 7.77
N PHE A 192 16.29 -23.97 7.02
CA PHE A 192 15.13 -23.23 7.50
C PHE A 192 13.90 -23.55 6.64
N PHE A 193 12.71 -23.33 7.19
CA PHE A 193 11.44 -23.51 6.51
C PHE A 193 10.46 -22.38 6.83
N LEU A 194 9.48 -22.17 5.96
CA LEU A 194 8.51 -21.09 6.11
C LEU A 194 7.41 -21.46 7.12
N LEU A 195 7.36 -20.77 8.26
CA LEU A 195 6.30 -20.90 9.25
C LEU A 195 5.68 -19.52 9.52
N GLN A 196 4.39 -19.38 9.24
CA GLN A 196 3.63 -18.12 9.45
C GLN A 196 4.31 -16.89 8.81
N GLY A 197 4.92 -17.07 7.64
CA GLY A 197 5.61 -15.99 6.91
C GLY A 197 7.02 -15.67 7.39
N LYS A 198 7.61 -16.49 8.27
CA LYS A 198 8.98 -16.35 8.77
C LYS A 198 9.78 -17.62 8.51
N CYS A 199 11.08 -17.49 8.31
CA CYS A 199 11.96 -18.63 8.18
C CYS A 199 12.39 -19.14 9.57
N GLU A 200 11.86 -20.29 9.95
CA GLU A 200 12.16 -20.99 11.19
C GLU A 200 13.16 -22.11 10.92
N LYS A 201 14.06 -22.38 11.88
CA LYS A 201 15.08 -23.41 11.71
C LYS A 201 14.44 -24.81 11.68
N CYS A 202 14.93 -25.69 10.81
CA CYS A 202 14.52 -27.10 10.76
C CYS A 202 14.64 -27.78 12.13
N GLN A 203 13.62 -28.56 12.52
CA GLN A 203 13.51 -29.17 13.85
C GLN A 203 13.61 -30.70 13.79
N CYS A 204 14.71 -31.19 13.23
CA CYS A 204 14.96 -32.62 13.05
C CYS A 204 15.59 -33.29 14.28
N ASN A 205 15.22 -32.85 15.49
CA ASN A 205 15.69 -33.40 16.78
C ASN A 205 17.22 -33.61 16.91
N GLY A 206 18.01 -32.80 16.21
CA GLY A 206 19.49 -32.88 16.21
C GLY A 206 20.08 -33.95 15.28
N HIS A 207 19.26 -34.69 14.54
CA HIS A 207 19.71 -35.72 13.60
C HIS A 207 19.95 -35.20 12.17
N ALA A 208 19.40 -34.04 11.84
CA ALA A 208 19.65 -33.33 10.61
C ALA A 208 19.55 -31.82 10.83
N ASP A 209 20.19 -31.07 9.95
CA ASP A 209 20.11 -29.61 9.88
C ASP A 209 19.24 -29.13 8.71
N THR A 210 18.80 -30.03 7.83
CA THR A 210 18.02 -29.75 6.62
C THR A 210 16.63 -30.39 6.67
N CYS A 211 15.68 -29.75 6.01
CA CYS A 211 14.29 -30.19 5.88
C CYS A 211 13.65 -29.52 4.65
N ASN A 212 12.40 -29.84 4.36
CA ASN A 212 11.61 -29.18 3.32
C ASN A 212 11.38 -27.70 3.68
N GLU A 213 11.70 -26.80 2.75
CA GLU A 213 11.67 -25.35 2.95
C GLU A 213 10.25 -24.76 3.09
N HIS A 214 9.20 -25.49 2.74
CA HIS A 214 7.82 -24.99 2.76
C HIS A 214 7.05 -25.37 4.02
N ASP A 215 7.31 -26.54 4.59
CA ASP A 215 6.53 -27.08 5.72
C ASP A 215 7.38 -27.65 6.85
N GLY A 216 8.71 -27.64 6.69
CA GLY A 216 9.65 -28.15 7.69
C GLY A 216 9.71 -29.66 7.76
N THR A 217 9.05 -30.37 6.83
CA THR A 217 8.96 -31.83 6.86
C THR A 217 10.12 -32.53 6.15
N GLY A 218 10.18 -33.87 6.20
CA GLY A 218 11.13 -34.63 5.37
C GLY A 218 12.58 -34.52 5.84
N CYS A 219 12.80 -34.38 7.14
CA CYS A 219 14.13 -34.46 7.74
C CYS A 219 14.86 -35.74 7.29
N PRO A 220 16.11 -35.64 6.78
CA PRO A 220 16.90 -36.80 6.41
C PRO A 220 17.35 -37.56 7.66
N CYS A 221 16.56 -38.56 8.07
CA CYS A 221 16.83 -39.37 9.23
C CYS A 221 17.95 -40.39 8.94
N GLN A 222 18.99 -40.39 9.77
CA GLN A 222 20.04 -41.42 9.79
C GLN A 222 19.97 -42.22 11.12
N ASN A 223 20.66 -43.37 11.21
CA ASN A 223 20.87 -44.13 12.45
C ASN A 223 19.59 -44.60 13.21
N ASN A 224 18.75 -45.44 12.60
CA ASN A 224 17.58 -46.09 13.24
C ASN A 224 16.49 -45.12 13.76
N THR A 225 16.41 -43.94 13.17
CA THR A 225 15.44 -42.89 13.49
C THR A 225 14.42 -42.79 12.35
N GLU A 226 13.13 -42.62 12.64
CA GLU A 226 12.11 -42.45 11.60
C GLU A 226 11.46 -41.06 11.65
N THR A 227 10.90 -40.64 10.52
CA THR A 227 10.00 -39.49 10.46
C THR A 227 8.56 -40.00 10.55
N PRO A 228 7.80 -39.66 11.60
CA PRO A 228 6.38 -39.98 11.67
C PRO A 228 5.61 -39.42 10.47
N SER A 229 4.61 -40.17 9.98
CA SER A 229 3.79 -39.73 8.85
C SER A 229 2.86 -38.58 9.23
N CYS A 230 3.11 -37.38 8.71
CA CYS A 230 2.25 -36.19 8.91
C CYS A 230 0.85 -36.30 8.24
N LEU A 231 0.54 -37.42 7.58
CA LEU A 231 -0.69 -37.66 6.85
C LEU A 231 -1.83 -38.29 7.69
N ASN A 232 -1.56 -38.80 8.90
CA ASN A 232 -2.45 -39.76 9.56
C ASN A 232 -3.12 -39.35 10.89
N ASN A 233 -3.18 -38.07 11.28
CA ASN A 233 -4.03 -37.70 12.41
C ASN A 233 -4.68 -36.31 12.35
N ALA A 234 -5.69 -36.14 13.21
CA ALA A 234 -6.64 -35.03 13.26
C ALA A 234 -6.00 -33.65 13.03
N GLN A 235 -6.75 -32.73 12.40
CA GLN A 235 -6.31 -31.41 11.93
C GLN A 235 -5.58 -30.52 12.95
N SER A 236 -5.65 -30.82 14.25
CA SER A 236 -4.95 -30.12 15.31
C SER A 236 -3.47 -30.52 15.46
N ASP A 237 -3.11 -31.78 15.19
CA ASP A 237 -1.73 -32.31 15.36
C ASP A 237 -0.84 -32.02 14.14
N ARG A 238 -1.45 -31.65 13.01
CA ARG A 238 -0.74 -31.30 11.77
C ARG A 238 0.06 -30.00 11.86
N LYS A 239 -0.33 -29.07 12.73
CA LYS A 239 0.32 -27.74 12.84
C LYS A 239 1.74 -27.80 13.38
N ASP A 240 2.13 -28.92 14.01
CA ASP A 240 3.40 -29.07 14.71
C ASP A 240 4.12 -30.38 14.36
N CYS A 241 3.70 -31.09 13.31
CA CYS A 241 4.29 -32.39 12.93
C CYS A 241 5.81 -32.30 12.66
N TYR A 242 6.28 -31.17 12.12
CA TYR A 242 7.71 -30.89 11.88
C TYR A 242 8.56 -30.97 13.16
N LYS A 243 7.97 -30.79 14.36
CA LYS A 243 8.66 -30.89 15.66
C LYS A 243 9.04 -32.32 16.04
N GLN A 244 8.30 -33.30 15.52
CA GLN A 244 8.37 -34.69 15.97
C GLN A 244 9.20 -35.57 15.03
N GLN A 245 9.81 -34.99 14.00
CA GLN A 245 10.55 -35.73 12.98
C GLN A 245 11.92 -36.15 13.46
N ALA A 246 12.39 -37.32 13.01
CA ALA A 246 13.64 -37.91 13.47
C ALA A 246 13.65 -38.15 15.00
N SER A 247 12.56 -38.67 15.56
CA SER A 247 12.50 -39.19 16.93
C SER A 247 12.93 -40.66 16.98
N SER A 248 13.70 -41.06 18.00
CA SER A 248 14.10 -42.46 18.21
C SER A 248 12.90 -43.39 18.33
N TYR A 249 13.06 -44.64 17.91
CA TYR A 249 12.03 -45.71 17.85
C TYR A 249 11.45 -46.15 19.22
N ASP A 250 11.48 -45.31 20.27
CA ASP A 250 11.19 -45.73 21.65
C ASP A 250 10.20 -44.81 22.36
N SER A 251 9.11 -44.43 21.67
CA SER A 251 7.99 -43.71 22.31
C SER A 251 6.60 -44.15 21.86
N LEU A 252 6.48 -45.19 21.02
CA LEU A 252 5.18 -45.77 20.65
C LEU A 252 4.98 -47.23 21.11
N SER A 253 5.80 -47.74 22.03
CA SER A 253 5.63 -49.07 22.63
C SER A 253 5.09 -49.09 24.06
N LEU A 254 4.61 -47.95 24.59
CA LEU A 254 3.91 -47.90 25.89
C LEU A 254 2.67 -47.00 25.85
N ALA A 255 1.66 -47.41 25.08
CA ALA A 255 0.28 -47.09 25.39
C ALA A 255 -0.67 -48.12 24.76
N VAL A 256 -1.15 -49.01 25.64
CA VAL A 256 -2.19 -50.05 25.48
C VAL A 256 -1.74 -51.39 24.92
#